data_AF-A0AAW0IPJ3-F1
#
_entry.id   AF-A0AAW0IPJ3-F1
#
_cell.length_a   1.000
_cell.length_b   1.000
_cell.length_c   1.000
_cell.angle_alpha   90.00
_cell.angle_beta   90.00
_cell.angle_gamma   90.00
#
_symmetry.space_group_name_H-M   'P 1'
#
loop_
_entity.id
_entity.type
_entity.pdbx_description
1 polymer ?
#
loop_
_entity_poly.entity_id
_entity_poly.type
_entity_poly.pdbx_seq_one_letter_code
_entity_poly.pdbx_strand_id
1 'polypeptide(L)'
;MRIFDPNQATLQALKGSNISVIVGVVNNDLQGLATSPGAANGRVQTNISPYLPDVNISYIAVGNEIKPSDPLAQYVGPAMQNLYNAVTSSNFPTQIKVSTVIDMSLLTLHLQAPLVTMQVHT
;
A
#
# COMPACT_ATOMS: atom_id res chain seq x y z
N MET A 1 -7.24 6.84 11.39
CA MET A 1 -8.36 6.41 10.53
C MET A 1 -7.81 5.88 9.21
N ARG A 2 -8.45 4.88 8.60
CA ARG A 2 -8.10 4.39 7.25
C ARG A 2 -9.26 4.64 6.30
N ILE A 3 -8.98 5.18 5.13
CA ILE A 3 -9.90 5.20 3.99
C ILE A 3 -9.34 4.28 2.91
N PHE A 4 -10.20 3.46 2.30
CA PHE A 4 -9.77 2.43 1.35
C PHE A 4 -9.51 2.97 -0.06
N ASP A 5 -10.14 4.10 -0.38
CA ASP A 5 -9.94 4.90 -1.57
C ASP A 5 -9.75 6.38 -1.18
N PRO A 6 -9.19 7.22 -2.05
CA PRO A 6 -8.98 8.64 -1.78
C PRO A 6 -10.27 9.46 -1.92
N ASN A 7 -11.24 9.18 -1.05
CA ASN A 7 -12.54 9.83 -1.02
C ASN A 7 -12.43 11.31 -0.65
N GLN A 8 -12.77 12.18 -1.59
CA GLN A 8 -12.60 13.63 -1.42
C GLN A 8 -13.47 14.21 -0.30
N ALA A 9 -14.74 13.78 -0.19
CA ALA A 9 -15.66 14.28 0.83
C ALA A 9 -15.13 13.97 2.25
N THR A 10 -14.64 12.74 2.45
CA THR A 10 -14.01 12.34 3.71
C THR A 10 -12.76 13.16 4.00
N LEU A 11 -11.86 13.35 3.02
CA LEU A 11 -10.65 14.14 3.23
C LEU A 11 -10.96 15.63 3.51
N GLN A 12 -11.98 16.22 2.88
CA GLN A 12 -12.42 17.58 3.21
C GLN A 12 -12.96 17.66 4.64
N ALA A 13 -13.77 16.69 5.08
CA ALA A 13 -14.34 16.67 6.42
C ALA A 13 -13.28 16.51 7.53
N LEU A 14 -12.11 15.97 7.21
CA LEU A 14 -11.03 15.75 8.17
C LEU A 14 -10.10 16.95 8.36
N LYS A 15 -10.25 18.01 7.56
CA LYS A 15 -9.42 19.21 7.69
C LYS A 15 -9.48 19.78 9.11
N GLY A 16 -8.32 20.00 9.71
CA GLY A 16 -8.19 20.53 11.08
C GLY A 16 -8.54 19.54 12.20
N SER A 17 -8.89 18.29 11.89
CA SER A 17 -9.27 17.30 12.92
C SER A 17 -8.11 16.73 13.73
N ASN A 18 -6.87 16.90 13.26
CA ASN A 18 -5.66 16.24 13.77
C ASN A 18 -5.68 14.70 13.75
N ILE A 19 -6.71 14.07 13.15
CA ILE A 19 -6.77 12.61 12.98
C ILE A 19 -5.72 12.18 11.95
N SER A 20 -4.84 11.26 12.33
CA SER A 20 -3.91 10.61 11.39
C SER A 20 -4.65 9.70 10.41
N VAL A 21 -4.39 9.86 9.12
CA VAL A 21 -5.09 9.18 8.02
C VAL A 21 -4.15 8.28 7.22
N ILE A 22 -4.60 7.06 6.97
CA ILE A 22 -4.05 6.14 5.96
C ILE A 22 -4.95 6.21 4.72
N VAL A 23 -4.39 6.55 3.56
CA VAL A 23 -5.10 6.61 2.28
C VAL A 23 -4.78 5.36 1.46
N GLY A 24 -5.81 4.60 1.09
CA GLY A 24 -5.68 3.41 0.27
C GLY A 24 -5.57 3.72 -1.22
N VAL A 25 -4.78 2.91 -1.92
CA VAL A 25 -4.80 2.74 -3.38
C VAL A 25 -5.59 1.49 -3.67
N VAL A 26 -6.64 1.62 -4.48
CA VAL A 26 -7.47 0.48 -4.88
C VAL A 26 -6.69 -0.48 -5.78
N ASN A 27 -6.94 -1.78 -5.65
CA ASN A 27 -6.19 -2.83 -6.35
C ASN A 27 -6.17 -2.63 -7.88
N ASN A 28 -7.26 -2.11 -8.46
CA ASN A 28 -7.38 -1.86 -9.91
C ASN A 28 -6.45 -0.76 -10.43
N ASP A 29 -5.97 0.14 -9.57
CA ASP A 29 -5.04 1.19 -9.97
C ASP A 29 -3.58 0.72 -10.03
N LEU A 30 -3.27 -0.45 -9.43
CA LEU A 30 -1.89 -0.90 -9.24
C LEU A 30 -1.11 -0.99 -10.55
N GLN A 31 -1.70 -1.57 -11.60
CA GLN A 31 -1.01 -1.73 -12.88
C GLN A 31 -0.63 -0.37 -13.47
N GLY A 32 -1.55 0.59 -13.52
CA GLY A 32 -1.27 1.92 -14.07
C GLY A 32 -0.21 2.68 -13.27
N LEU A 33 -0.21 2.52 -11.95
CA LEU A 33 0.78 3.14 -11.06
C LEU A 33 2.13 2.45 -11.12
N ALA A 34 2.16 1.15 -11.36
CA ALA A 34 3.38 0.37 -11.55
C ALA A 34 4.08 0.71 -12.86
N THR A 35 3.32 0.87 -13.95
CA THR A 35 3.88 1.05 -15.30
C THR A 35 4.10 2.50 -15.69
N SER A 36 3.62 3.47 -14.90
CA SER A 36 3.76 4.90 -15.21
C SER A 36 4.11 5.73 -13.97
N PRO A 37 5.37 6.18 -13.85
CA PRO A 37 5.76 7.16 -12.82
C PRO A 37 4.93 8.45 -12.92
N GLY A 38 4.56 8.87 -14.14
CA GLY A 38 3.69 10.03 -14.35
C GLY A 38 2.30 9.84 -13.76
N ALA A 39 1.74 8.63 -13.83
CA ALA A 39 0.46 8.32 -13.20
C ALA A 39 0.55 8.37 -11.66
N ALA A 40 1.66 7.90 -11.08
CA ALA A 40 1.90 8.00 -9.64
C ALA A 40 2.06 9.46 -9.18
N ASN A 41 2.80 10.28 -9.93
CA ASN A 41 2.88 11.72 -9.71
C ASN A 41 1.49 12.37 -9.75
N GLY A 42 0.71 12.06 -10.79
CA GLY A 42 -0.67 12.53 -10.93
C GLY A 42 -1.51 12.17 -9.70
N ARG A 43 -1.49 10.90 -9.26
CA ARG A 43 -2.20 10.45 -8.06
C ARG A 43 -1.81 11.23 -6.81
N VAL A 44 -0.52 11.46 -6.58
CA VAL A 44 -0.06 12.25 -5.43
C VAL A 44 -0.56 13.69 -5.52
N GLN A 45 -0.50 14.32 -6.70
CA GLN A 45 -0.96 15.68 -6.90
C GLN A 45 -2.49 15.85 -6.79
N THR A 46 -3.27 14.85 -7.18
CA THR A 46 -4.74 14.94 -7.15
C THR A 46 -5.37 14.44 -5.86
N ASN A 47 -4.76 13.45 -5.21
CA ASN A 47 -5.38 12.73 -4.09
C ASN A 47 -4.71 12.97 -2.74
N ILE A 48 -3.50 13.55 -2.70
CA ILE A 48 -2.74 13.77 -1.47
C ILE A 48 -2.45 15.27 -1.27
N SER A 49 -1.75 15.88 -2.22
CA SER A 49 -1.28 17.28 -2.17
C SER A 49 -2.36 18.30 -1.76
N PRO A 50 -3.61 18.27 -2.30
CA PRO A 50 -4.62 19.30 -2.02
C PRO A 50 -5.16 19.31 -0.58
N TYR A 51 -4.82 18.29 0.20
CA TYR A 51 -5.32 18.11 1.57
C TYR A 51 -4.24 18.41 2.62
N LEU A 52 -3.00 18.64 2.22
CA LEU A 52 -1.90 18.99 3.13
C LEU A 52 -1.78 20.51 3.26
N PRO A 53 -1.40 21.03 4.45
CA PRO A 53 -1.17 20.32 5.71
C PRO A 53 -2.47 20.07 6.53
N ASP A 54 -3.62 20.53 6.05
CA ASP A 54 -4.87 20.55 6.84
C ASP A 54 -5.36 19.16 7.29
N VAL A 55 -5.01 18.11 6.55
CA VAL A 55 -5.27 16.71 6.87
C VAL A 55 -3.94 16.04 7.19
N ASN A 56 -3.86 15.37 8.35
CA ASN A 56 -2.69 14.61 8.77
C ASN A 56 -2.61 13.25 8.03
N ILE A 57 -2.23 13.26 6.76
CA ILE A 57 -2.00 12.03 5.99
C ILE A 57 -0.63 11.47 6.37
N SER A 58 -0.60 10.28 6.99
CA SER A 58 0.63 9.67 7.48
C SER A 58 1.11 8.49 6.63
N TYR A 59 0.18 7.80 5.96
CA TYR A 59 0.50 6.63 5.13
C TYR A 59 -0.32 6.57 3.84
N ILE A 60 0.31 6.03 2.79
CA ILE A 60 -0.36 5.51 1.59
C ILE A 60 -0.27 3.98 1.63
N ALA A 61 -1.41 3.31 1.63
CA ALA A 61 -1.51 1.86 1.59
C ALA A 61 -1.76 1.38 0.15
N VAL A 62 -0.72 0.81 -0.47
CA VAL A 62 -0.69 0.40 -1.87
C VAL A 62 -1.20 -1.04 -2.02
N GLY A 63 -2.46 -1.18 -2.43
CA GLY A 63 -3.15 -2.46 -2.51
C GLY A 63 -3.63 -2.98 -1.16
N ASN A 64 -4.62 -3.87 -1.20
CA ASN A 64 -5.21 -4.51 -0.04
C ASN A 64 -5.25 -6.03 -0.24
N GLU A 65 -4.46 -6.75 0.56
CA GLU A 65 -4.47 -8.21 0.70
C GLU A 65 -4.21 -8.96 -0.62
N ILE A 66 -3.35 -8.40 -1.47
CA ILE A 66 -2.91 -9.05 -2.71
C ILE A 66 -2.04 -10.26 -2.37
N LYS A 67 -2.44 -11.43 -2.87
CA LYS A 67 -1.71 -12.69 -2.70
C LYS A 67 -0.59 -12.81 -3.74
N PRO A 68 0.51 -13.53 -3.44
CA PRO A 68 1.55 -13.82 -4.44
C PRO A 68 1.04 -14.51 -5.70
N SER A 69 -0.06 -15.28 -5.60
CA SER A 69 -0.71 -15.95 -6.73
C SER A 69 -1.60 -15.03 -7.57
N ASP A 70 -1.93 -13.84 -7.08
CA ASP A 70 -2.82 -12.94 -7.79
C ASP A 70 -2.12 -12.30 -8.99
N PRO A 71 -2.81 -12.09 -10.13
CA PRO A 71 -2.23 -11.43 -11.30
C PRO A 71 -1.68 -10.01 -11.00
N LEU A 72 -2.22 -9.37 -9.97
CA LEU A 72 -1.83 -8.02 -9.54
C LEU A 72 -0.56 -7.98 -8.67
N ALA A 73 -0.09 -9.12 -8.16
CA ALA A 73 1.05 -9.17 -7.23
C ALA A 73 2.31 -8.51 -7.79
N GLN A 74 2.57 -8.73 -9.09
CA GLN A 74 3.70 -8.15 -9.82
C GLN A 74 3.71 -6.62 -9.84
N TYR A 75 2.56 -5.97 -9.61
CA TYR A 75 2.43 -4.52 -9.68
C TYR A 75 2.61 -3.82 -8.32
N VAL A 76 2.53 -4.54 -7.19
CA VAL A 76 2.59 -3.92 -5.85
C VAL A 76 3.93 -3.22 -5.62
N GLY A 77 5.05 -3.91 -5.85
CA GLY A 77 6.39 -3.36 -5.65
C GLY A 77 6.67 -2.12 -6.51
N PRO A 78 6.52 -2.19 -7.85
CA PRO A 78 6.73 -1.04 -8.72
C PRO A 78 5.77 0.14 -8.42
N ALA A 79 4.51 -0.12 -8.09
CA ALA A 79 3.56 0.93 -7.71
C ALA A 79 3.99 1.62 -6.40
N MET A 80 4.42 0.86 -5.39
CA MET A 80 4.98 1.42 -4.16
C MET A 80 6.20 2.29 -4.43
N GLN A 81 7.13 1.82 -5.29
CA GLN A 81 8.33 2.59 -5.62
C GLN A 81 7.99 3.91 -6.32
N ASN A 82 7.07 3.88 -7.29
CA ASN A 82 6.67 5.09 -8.01
C ASN A 82 5.95 6.09 -7.10
N LEU A 83 5.05 5.63 -6.23
CA LEU A 83 4.38 6.48 -5.24
C LEU A 83 5.35 7.02 -4.19
N TYR A 84 6.30 6.21 -3.73
CA TYR A 84 7.36 6.65 -2.83
C TYR A 84 8.17 7.78 -3.46
N ASN A 85 8.61 7.62 -4.71
CA ASN A 85 9.35 8.65 -5.44
C ASN A 85 8.51 9.93 -5.63
N ALA A 86 7.24 9.80 -5.97
CA ALA A 86 6.32 10.93 -6.12
C ALA A 86 6.14 11.72 -4.82
N VAL A 87 6.04 11.03 -3.69
CA VAL A 87 5.93 11.65 -2.37
C VAL A 87 7.25 12.30 -1.93
N THR A 88 8.39 11.62 -2.10
CA THR A 88 9.69 12.14 -1.65
C THR A 88 10.23 13.27 -2.52
N SER A 89 9.84 13.32 -3.79
CA SER A 89 10.09 14.47 -4.67
C SER A 89 9.13 15.64 -4.43
N SER A 90 8.04 15.41 -3.70
CA SER A 90 7.13 16.47 -3.27
C SER A 90 7.66 17.14 -2.00
N ASN A 91 7.72 18.48 -1.98
CA ASN A 91 8.12 19.26 -0.81
C ASN A 91 7.01 19.32 0.24
N PHE A 92 6.48 18.17 0.66
CA PHE A 92 5.40 18.11 1.63
C PHE A 92 5.86 18.49 3.03
N PRO A 93 5.01 19.19 3.80
CA PRO A 93 5.35 19.65 5.15
C PRO A 93 5.48 18.49 6.16
N THR A 94 4.96 17.30 5.81
CA THR A 94 4.96 16.10 6.66
C THR A 94 5.49 14.91 5.88
N GLN A 95 6.22 14.02 6.57
CA GLN A 95 6.65 12.75 5.99
C GLN A 95 5.45 11.81 5.82
N ILE A 96 5.20 11.40 4.58
CA ILE A 96 4.19 10.38 4.25
C ILE A 96 4.92 9.09 3.91
N LYS A 97 4.52 7.99 4.57
CA LYS A 97 5.12 6.67 4.36
C LYS A 97 4.30 5.86 3.35
N VAL A 98 4.97 5.05 2.54
CA VAL A 98 4.31 4.15 1.57
C VAL A 98 4.48 2.72 2.07
N SER A 99 3.38 1.96 2.12
CA SER A 99 3.36 0.55 2.55
C SER A 99 2.30 -0.22 1.76
N THR A 100 2.16 -1.52 2.01
CA THR A 100 1.07 -2.36 1.51
C THR A 100 0.33 -3.03 2.67
N VAL A 101 -0.93 -3.42 2.44
CA VAL A 101 -1.71 -4.19 3.42
C VAL A 101 -1.65 -5.66 3.03
N ILE A 102 -1.12 -6.48 3.93
CA ILE A 102 -1.08 -7.93 3.79
C ILE A 102 -2.11 -8.57 4.72
N ASP A 103 -2.54 -9.77 4.39
CA ASP A 103 -3.32 -10.61 5.29
C ASP A 103 -2.44 -11.70 5.92
N MET A 104 -2.93 -12.28 7.01
CA MET A 104 -2.18 -13.28 7.78
C MET A 104 -1.94 -14.60 7.02
N SER A 105 -2.70 -14.90 5.97
CA SER A 105 -2.49 -16.12 5.18
C SER A 105 -1.19 -16.12 4.38
N LEU A 106 -0.48 -14.99 4.29
CA LEU A 106 0.88 -14.95 3.72
C LEU A 106 1.91 -15.63 4.61
N LEU A 107 1.62 -15.80 5.90
CA LEU A 107 2.47 -16.52 6.82
C LEU A 107 2.16 -18.01 6.75
N THR A 108 3.19 -18.83 6.65
CA THR A 108 3.08 -20.29 6.76
C THR A 108 3.90 -20.79 7.94
N LEU A 109 3.36 -21.78 8.66
CA LEU A 109 4.10 -22.50 9.69
C LEU A 109 4.89 -23.63 9.02
N HIS A 110 6.20 -23.50 8.97
CA HIS A 110 7.06 -24.57 8.48
C HIS A 110 7.30 -25.61 9.59
N LEU A 111 6.48 -26.66 9.62
CA LEU A 111 6.72 -27.83 10.48
C LEU A 111 7.61 -28.84 9.74
N GLN A 112 8.87 -28.98 10.15
CA GLN A 112 9.70 -30.10 9.71
C GLN A 112 9.19 -31.37 10.39
N ALA A 113 8.59 -32.28 9.63
CA ALA A 113 8.31 -33.64 10.11
C ALA A 113 9.64 -34.40 10.26
N PRO A 114 9.92 -35.09 11.37
CA PRO A 114 11.11 -35.91 11.49
C PRO A 114 10.99 -37.12 10.54
N LEU A 115 12.01 -37.34 9.72
CA LEU A 115 12.18 -38.54 8.91
C LEU A 115 12.39 -39.75 9.85
N VAL A 116 11.37 -40.59 10.01
CA VAL A 116 11.54 -41.95 10.54
C VAL A 116 11.43 -42.90 9.36
N THR A 117 12.55 -43.16 8.70
CA THR A 117 12.67 -44.26 7.74
C THR A 117 12.88 -45.54 8.54
N MET A 118 11.80 -46.24 8.89
CA MET A 118 11.91 -47.58 9.47
C MET A 118 12.18 -48.58 8.33
N GLN A 119 13.45 -48.89 8.08
CA GLN A 119 13.85 -50.00 7.21
C GLN A 119 13.58 -51.30 7.98
N VAL A 120 12.50 -52.01 7.63
CA VAL A 120 12.32 -53.40 8.06
C VAL A 120 13.15 -54.26 7.11
N HIS A 121 14.25 -54.83 7.63
CA HIS A 121 14.93 -55.95 6.99
C HIS A 121 14.14 -57.24 7.28
N THR A 122 13.80 -57.98 6.23
CA THR A 122 13.51 -59.41 6.27
C THR A 122 14.31 -60.09 5.18
#